data_AF-A0A8S3T6J1-F1
#
_entry.id   AF-A0A8S3T6J1-F1
#
_cell.length_a   1.000
_cell.length_b   1.000
_cell.length_c   1.000
_cell.angle_alpha   90.00
_cell.angle_beta   90.00
_cell.angle_gamma   90.00
#
_symmetry.space_group_name_H-M   'P 1'
#
loop_
_entity.id
_entity.type
_entity.pdbx_description
1 polymer ?
#
loop_
_entity_poly.entity_id
_entity_poly.type
_entity_poly.pdbx_seq_one_letter_code
_entity_poly.pdbx_strand_id
1 'polypeptide(L)'
;MEKGIVTQYSKQIKENSNRRTTTETNITNITRLIKNKDVLNHFETFYKNVSDSKLNDSLIHHHRYKVLLNNEMKCYGKDIFLLVFVHISTSNFEGRHLIRSTFGSISNLDHKHIEYVFVLGQTSDVKRQRYIELESEKHKDIIQGSFIDSYRNLTYKLVFSLFWVNNFCSNATFVIKMDEDIIINVPLLVSYLSKKIHNNITSDILECHVITQNKPQRRRKDKWFITLEEYPFSKFLPYCAGHSSIMSIDIVRKNVSCYKQSSIFMVGGCLW
;
A
#
# COMPACT_ATOMS: atom_id res chain seq x y z
N MET A 1 30.39 18.15 10.71
CA MET A 1 29.89 16.77 10.95
C MET A 1 29.24 16.15 9.70
N GLU A 2 28.93 16.90 8.64
CA GLU A 2 28.29 16.38 7.42
C GLU A 2 29.20 15.62 6.44
N LYS A 3 30.53 15.79 6.51
CA LYS A 3 31.45 15.09 5.59
C LYS A 3 31.79 13.65 6.00
N GLY A 4 31.51 13.25 7.25
CA GLY A 4 31.86 11.91 7.76
C GLY A 4 30.84 10.81 7.40
N ILE A 5 29.57 11.17 7.21
CA ILE A 5 28.48 10.22 6.96
C ILE A 5 28.52 9.71 5.52
N VAL A 6 28.84 10.59 4.55
CA VAL A 6 28.98 10.22 3.13
C VAL A 6 30.15 9.24 2.90
N THR A 7 31.20 9.33 3.71
CA THR A 7 32.37 8.44 3.62
C THR A 7 32.07 7.04 4.20
N GLN A 8 31.13 6.93 5.14
CA GLN A 8 30.73 5.66 5.72
C GLN A 8 29.80 4.87 4.77
N TYR A 9 28.87 5.56 4.11
CA TYR A 9 27.99 4.96 3.08
C TYR A 9 28.74 4.48 1.83
N SER A 10 29.78 5.20 1.39
CA SER A 10 30.59 4.79 0.22
C SER A 10 31.51 3.60 0.50
N LYS A 11 31.96 3.42 1.75
CA LYS A 11 32.71 2.21 2.17
C LYS A 11 31.83 0.95 2.16
N GLN A 12 30.59 1.06 2.62
CA GLN A 12 29.64 -0.07 2.68
C GLN A 12 29.23 -0.55 1.27
N ILE A 13 29.18 0.35 0.30
CA ILE A 13 28.93 0.02 -1.12
C ILE A 13 30.16 -0.68 -1.75
N LYS A 14 31.38 -0.27 -1.42
CA LYS A 14 32.61 -0.93 -1.92
C LYS A 14 32.86 -2.30 -1.30
N GLU A 15 32.58 -2.47 0.00
CA GLU A 15 32.68 -3.78 0.67
C GLU A 15 31.64 -4.78 0.15
N ASN A 16 30.45 -4.31 -0.25
CA ASN A 16 29.44 -5.14 -0.92
C ASN A 16 29.73 -5.39 -2.41
N SER A 17 30.49 -4.52 -3.07
CA SER A 17 30.91 -4.69 -4.47
C SER A 17 32.02 -5.74 -4.63
N ASN A 18 32.87 -5.93 -3.62
CA ASN A 18 33.96 -6.90 -3.66
C ASN A 18 33.54 -8.33 -3.25
N ARG A 19 32.26 -8.56 -2.95
CA ARG A 19 31.68 -9.91 -2.72
C ARG A 19 30.81 -10.38 -3.90
N ARG A 20 31.31 -10.21 -5.12
CA ARG A 20 30.77 -10.89 -6.31
C ARG A 20 31.87 -11.62 -7.05
N THR A 21 31.95 -12.92 -6.80
CA THR A 21 32.30 -13.90 -7.84
C THR A 21 31.61 -15.21 -7.47
N THR A 22 31.11 -15.89 -8.49
CA THR A 22 30.46 -17.21 -8.51
C THR A 22 29.02 -17.26 -8.00
N THR A 23 28.09 -16.80 -8.84
CA THR A 23 26.98 -17.63 -9.35
C THR A 23 26.13 -16.81 -10.32
N GLU A 24 26.45 -16.93 -11.61
CA GLU A 24 25.52 -16.69 -12.70
C GLU A 24 24.42 -17.76 -12.64
N THR A 25 23.39 -17.53 -11.84
CA THR A 25 22.19 -18.37 -11.86
C THR A 25 21.00 -17.53 -12.29
N ASN A 26 20.73 -17.60 -13.60
CA ASN A 26 19.41 -17.53 -14.23
C ASN A 26 18.39 -16.56 -13.59
N ILE A 27 18.28 -15.39 -14.23
CA ILE A 27 17.20 -14.40 -14.08
C ILE A 27 15.79 -14.98 -14.39
N THR A 28 15.67 -16.28 -14.68
CA THR A 28 14.43 -16.95 -15.11
C THR A 28 13.50 -17.40 -13.96
N ASN A 29 13.82 -17.18 -12.68
CA ASN A 29 13.07 -17.80 -11.56
C ASN A 29 12.27 -16.87 -10.62
N ILE A 30 12.05 -15.58 -10.94
CA ILE A 30 11.31 -14.66 -10.03
C ILE A 30 9.84 -14.41 -10.41
N THR A 31 9.34 -14.85 -11.55
CA THR A 31 7.91 -14.69 -11.90
C THR A 31 7.19 -16.01 -12.01
N ARG A 32 6.74 -16.53 -10.85
CA ARG A 32 5.49 -17.30 -10.84
C ARG A 32 4.33 -16.29 -10.86
N LEU A 33 4.16 -15.62 -12.00
CA LEU A 33 2.97 -14.84 -12.33
C LEU A 33 1.80 -15.82 -12.43
N ILE A 34 1.15 -16.11 -11.31
CA ILE A 34 -0.17 -16.75 -11.35
C ILE A 34 -1.08 -15.74 -12.02
N LYS A 35 -1.66 -16.13 -13.17
CA LYS A 35 -2.59 -15.26 -13.92
C LYS A 35 -3.75 -14.87 -13.00
N ASN A 36 -4.01 -13.57 -12.93
CA ASN A 36 -4.94 -12.86 -12.04
C ASN A 36 -6.38 -13.39 -11.94
N LYS A 37 -6.83 -14.24 -12.88
CA LYS A 37 -8.19 -14.81 -12.83
C LYS A 37 -8.43 -15.68 -11.61
N ASP A 38 -7.41 -16.41 -11.14
CA ASP A 38 -7.61 -17.33 -10.00
C ASP A 38 -7.77 -16.57 -8.69
N VAL A 39 -7.08 -15.43 -8.50
CA VAL A 39 -7.21 -14.62 -7.29
C VAL A 39 -8.58 -13.93 -7.25
N LEU A 40 -8.98 -13.25 -8.34
CA LEU A 40 -10.26 -12.55 -8.43
C LEU A 40 -11.46 -13.49 -8.36
N ASN A 41 -11.44 -14.63 -9.06
CA ASN A 41 -12.54 -15.61 -9.03
C ASN A 41 -12.67 -16.28 -7.65
N HIS A 42 -11.55 -16.51 -6.97
CA HIS A 42 -11.55 -17.13 -5.64
C HIS A 42 -12.03 -16.15 -4.57
N PHE A 43 -11.76 -14.85 -4.73
CA PHE A 43 -12.38 -13.80 -3.92
C PHE A 43 -13.91 -13.83 -4.07
N GLU A 44 -14.45 -13.75 -5.29
CA GLU A 44 -15.91 -13.77 -5.51
C GLU A 44 -16.59 -15.02 -4.91
N THR A 45 -15.94 -16.18 -5.04
CA THR A 45 -16.44 -17.45 -4.50
C THR A 45 -16.39 -17.48 -2.96
N PHE A 46 -15.30 -17.00 -2.36
CA PHE A 46 -15.19 -16.91 -0.90
C PHE A 46 -16.20 -15.93 -0.30
N TYR A 47 -16.40 -14.77 -0.91
CA TYR A 47 -17.37 -13.79 -0.41
C TYR A 47 -18.80 -14.31 -0.45
N LYS A 48 -19.19 -15.06 -1.51
CA LYS A 48 -20.48 -15.77 -1.52
C LYS A 48 -20.60 -16.75 -0.34
N ASN A 49 -19.55 -17.54 -0.08
CA ASN A 49 -19.56 -18.52 1.01
C ASN A 49 -19.54 -17.89 2.41
N VAL A 50 -18.89 -16.73 2.58
CA VAL A 50 -18.87 -15.98 3.84
C VAL A 50 -20.20 -15.29 4.10
N SER A 51 -20.85 -14.77 3.06
CA SER A 51 -22.24 -14.25 3.14
C SER A 51 -23.23 -15.31 3.65
N ASP A 52 -23.02 -16.58 3.32
CA ASP A 52 -23.89 -17.69 3.77
C ASP A 52 -23.58 -18.17 5.19
N SER A 53 -22.37 -17.86 5.71
CA SER A 53 -22.01 -18.15 7.10
C SER A 53 -22.44 -16.99 8.00
N LYS A 54 -23.38 -17.22 8.92
CA LYS A 54 -23.78 -16.26 9.96
C LYS A 54 -22.60 -15.95 10.91
N LEU A 55 -21.67 -15.12 10.47
CA LEU A 55 -20.62 -14.54 11.31
C LEU A 55 -21.26 -13.38 12.08
N ASN A 56 -21.16 -13.39 13.41
CA ASN A 56 -21.82 -12.47 14.33
C ASN A 56 -21.83 -11.00 13.85
N ASP A 57 -23.04 -10.44 13.76
CA ASP A 57 -23.41 -9.08 13.31
C ASP A 57 -22.69 -7.91 14.03
N SER A 58 -21.92 -8.16 15.08
CA SER A 58 -21.32 -7.09 15.91
C SER A 58 -20.09 -6.40 15.29
N LEU A 59 -19.51 -6.94 14.21
CA LEU A 59 -18.34 -6.37 13.53
C LEU A 59 -18.69 -5.44 12.34
N ILE A 60 -19.97 -5.23 12.04
CA ILE A 60 -20.45 -4.79 10.70
C ILE A 60 -20.61 -3.24 10.53
N HIS A 61 -20.36 -2.40 11.53
CA HIS A 61 -20.75 -0.97 11.47
C HIS A 61 -19.65 0.12 11.37
N HIS A 62 -18.47 -0.13 10.81
CA HIS A 62 -17.35 0.86 10.86
C HIS A 62 -17.08 1.70 9.60
N HIS A 63 -17.96 1.74 8.59
CA HIS A 63 -17.72 2.48 7.33
C HIS A 63 -17.83 4.02 7.42
N ARG A 64 -17.52 4.64 8.56
CA ARG A 64 -17.62 6.10 8.77
C ARG A 64 -16.37 6.72 9.39
N TYR A 65 -15.17 6.27 9.01
CA TYR A 65 -13.97 7.04 9.35
C TYR A 65 -14.02 8.38 8.62
N LYS A 66 -13.91 9.46 9.39
CA LYS A 66 -13.89 10.82 8.87
C LYS A 66 -12.50 11.11 8.31
N VAL A 67 -12.45 11.92 7.26
CA VAL A 67 -11.21 12.51 6.78
C VAL A 67 -10.85 13.66 7.73
N LEU A 68 -9.69 13.56 8.38
CA LEU A 68 -9.15 14.61 9.26
C LEU A 68 -8.28 15.59 8.48
N LEU A 69 -7.42 15.06 7.60
CA LEU A 69 -6.61 15.83 6.66
C LEU A 69 -6.87 15.27 5.26
N ASN A 70 -7.34 16.11 4.34
CA ASN A 70 -7.78 15.64 3.02
C ASN A 70 -6.77 15.91 1.91
N ASN A 71 -6.18 17.12 1.86
CA ASN A 71 -5.31 17.55 0.76
C ASN A 71 -5.87 17.19 -0.64
N GLU A 72 -7.17 17.39 -0.84
CA GLU A 72 -7.92 17.04 -2.06
C GLU A 72 -7.37 17.68 -3.34
N MET A 73 -6.72 18.84 -3.21
CA MET A 73 -6.11 19.55 -4.34
C MET A 73 -4.86 18.86 -4.90
N LYS A 74 -4.36 17.79 -4.25
CA LYS A 74 -3.12 17.12 -4.66
C LYS A 74 -3.20 16.57 -6.09
N CYS A 75 -4.34 15.98 -6.48
CA CYS A 75 -4.56 15.45 -7.83
C CYS A 75 -5.51 16.29 -8.70
N TYR A 76 -6.11 17.35 -8.15
CA TYR A 76 -7.11 18.16 -8.85
C TYR A 76 -6.51 18.85 -10.09
N GLY A 77 -7.20 18.73 -11.23
CA GLY A 77 -6.82 19.39 -12.49
C GLY A 77 -5.55 18.88 -13.15
N LYS A 78 -4.99 17.74 -12.70
CA LYS A 78 -3.78 17.13 -13.25
C LYS A 78 -4.11 15.87 -14.03
N ASP A 79 -3.25 15.45 -14.95
CA ASP A 79 -3.30 14.11 -15.54
C ASP A 79 -2.24 13.24 -14.86
N ILE A 80 -2.67 12.34 -13.97
CA ILE A 80 -1.77 11.58 -13.10
C ILE A 80 -1.45 10.25 -13.76
N PHE A 81 -0.19 10.05 -14.16
CA PHE A 81 0.24 8.76 -14.67
C PHE A 81 0.36 7.73 -13.54
N LEU A 82 0.98 8.13 -12.43
CA LEU A 82 1.21 7.26 -11.28
C LEU A 82 0.93 8.00 -9.97
N LEU A 83 0.01 7.46 -9.18
CA LEU A 83 -0.15 7.85 -7.78
C LEU A 83 0.55 6.84 -6.89
N VAL A 84 1.45 7.29 -6.02
CA VAL A 84 2.08 6.47 -4.99
C VAL A 84 1.56 6.89 -3.63
N PHE A 85 0.77 6.04 -2.98
CA PHE A 85 0.35 6.28 -1.60
C PHE A 85 1.15 5.41 -0.62
N VAL A 86 1.72 6.07 0.38
CA VAL A 86 2.66 5.48 1.34
C VAL A 86 1.99 5.34 2.69
N HIS A 87 1.85 4.12 3.17
CA HIS A 87 1.42 3.83 4.54
C HIS A 87 2.59 4.06 5.47
N ILE A 88 2.51 5.12 6.27
CA ILE A 88 3.59 5.56 7.15
C ILE A 88 3.04 5.86 8.54
N SER A 89 3.85 5.59 9.57
CA SER A 89 3.47 5.86 10.96
C SER A 89 3.37 7.35 11.24
N THR A 90 2.41 7.73 12.10
CA THR A 90 2.28 9.10 12.65
C THR A 90 3.58 9.63 13.27
N SER A 91 4.42 8.78 13.83
CA SER A 91 5.69 9.18 14.46
C SER A 91 6.86 9.29 13.48
N ASN A 92 6.74 8.78 12.25
CA ASN A 92 7.86 8.69 11.31
C ASN A 92 7.99 9.93 10.41
N PHE A 93 8.27 11.08 11.03
CA PHE A 93 8.50 12.34 10.32
C PHE A 93 9.76 12.26 9.42
N GLU A 94 10.84 11.66 9.93
CA GLU A 94 12.09 11.47 9.19
C GLU A 94 11.89 10.59 7.95
N GLY A 95 11.12 9.51 8.05
CA GLY A 95 10.80 8.66 6.91
C GLY A 95 10.04 9.41 5.81
N ARG A 96 9.05 10.23 6.18
CA ARG A 96 8.36 11.10 5.21
C ARG A 96 9.32 12.10 4.58
N HIS A 97 10.17 12.73 5.38
CA HIS A 97 11.18 13.66 4.86
C HIS A 97 12.15 12.97 3.89
N LEU A 98 12.67 11.80 4.24
CA LEU A 98 13.58 11.02 3.42
C LEU A 98 12.95 10.61 2.08
N ILE A 99 11.69 10.16 2.10
CA ILE A 99 10.97 9.82 0.87
C ILE A 99 10.87 11.06 -0.04
N ARG A 100 10.46 12.21 0.52
CA ARG A 100 10.39 13.48 -0.25
C ARG A 100 11.74 13.91 -0.81
N SER A 101 12.84 13.72 -0.07
CA SER A 101 14.18 14.14 -0.50
C SER A 101 14.90 13.11 -1.38
N THR A 102 14.31 11.95 -1.63
CA THR A 102 14.89 10.88 -2.44
C THR A 102 14.02 10.59 -3.66
N PHE A 103 13.49 9.37 -3.80
CA PHE A 103 12.71 8.97 -4.96
C PHE A 103 11.37 9.72 -5.06
N GLY A 104 10.82 10.19 -3.93
CA GLY A 104 9.59 10.98 -3.88
C GLY A 104 9.75 12.42 -4.37
N SER A 105 10.98 12.85 -4.69
CA SER A 105 11.23 14.15 -5.34
C SER A 105 10.92 14.14 -6.84
N ILE A 106 10.81 12.96 -7.46
CA ILE A 106 10.59 12.81 -8.90
C ILE A 106 9.09 12.96 -9.19
N SER A 107 8.64 14.18 -9.47
CA SER A 107 7.23 14.47 -9.76
C SER A 107 6.85 14.37 -11.25
N ASN A 108 7.85 14.31 -12.14
CA ASN A 108 7.64 14.13 -13.57
C ASN A 108 8.83 13.36 -14.17
N LEU A 109 8.54 12.38 -15.03
CA LEU A 109 9.55 11.66 -15.81
C LEU A 109 8.95 11.30 -17.17
N ASP A 110 9.63 11.66 -18.26
CA ASP A 110 9.16 11.41 -19.64
C ASP A 110 7.70 11.87 -19.88
N HIS A 111 7.39 13.10 -19.43
CA HIS A 111 6.06 13.71 -19.48
C HIS A 111 4.97 12.98 -18.67
N LYS A 112 5.35 12.06 -17.79
CA LYS A 112 4.44 11.33 -16.91
C LYS A 112 4.46 11.94 -15.52
N HIS A 113 3.34 12.47 -15.08
CA HIS A 113 3.20 13.06 -13.76
C HIS A 113 3.06 11.98 -12.69
N ILE A 114 3.82 12.15 -11.61
CA ILE A 114 3.86 11.23 -10.48
C ILE A 114 3.52 12.02 -9.23
N GLU A 115 2.54 11.54 -8.47
CA GLU A 115 2.16 12.14 -7.20
C GLU A 115 2.41 11.18 -6.05
N TYR A 116 2.86 11.73 -4.93
CA TYR A 116 3.11 11.00 -3.69
C TYR A 116 2.19 11.52 -2.60
N VAL A 117 1.56 10.60 -1.87
CA VAL A 117 0.66 10.90 -0.76
C VAL A 117 1.01 10.02 0.44
N PHE A 118 1.18 10.61 1.61
CA PHE A 118 1.39 9.90 2.86
C PHE A 118 0.05 9.64 3.56
N VAL A 119 -0.22 8.39 3.91
CA VAL A 119 -1.46 7.96 4.55
C VAL A 119 -1.23 7.63 6.01
N LEU A 120 -1.91 8.39 6.88
CA LEU A 120 -1.81 8.28 8.33
C LEU A 120 -3.18 7.95 8.94
N GLY A 121 -3.16 7.30 10.10
CA GLY A 121 -4.30 7.32 11.02
C GLY A 121 -4.18 8.48 12.01
N GLN A 122 -5.13 8.57 12.94
CA GLN A 122 -5.05 9.49 14.06
C GLN A 122 -4.12 8.96 15.17
N THR A 123 -3.57 9.86 15.95
CA THR A 123 -2.76 9.55 17.13
C THR A 123 -3.39 10.18 18.37
N SER A 124 -3.27 9.53 19.53
CA SER A 124 -3.72 10.09 20.82
C SER A 124 -2.75 11.12 21.39
N ASP A 125 -1.55 11.22 20.83
CA ASP A 125 -0.55 12.21 21.22
C ASP A 125 -0.87 13.57 20.58
N VAL A 126 -1.38 14.49 21.39
CA VAL A 126 -1.78 15.84 20.96
C VAL A 126 -0.62 16.62 20.35
N LYS A 127 0.61 16.47 20.87
CA LYS A 127 1.78 17.16 20.32
C LYS A 127 2.10 16.60 18.93
N ARG A 128 2.10 15.28 18.79
CA ARG A 128 2.33 14.60 17.51
C ARG A 128 1.29 15.00 16.47
N GLN A 129 0.01 15.04 16.86
CA GLN A 129 -1.07 15.46 15.97
C GLN A 129 -0.85 16.90 15.46
N ARG A 130 -0.47 17.83 16.35
CA ARG A 130 -0.15 19.21 15.96
C ARG A 130 1.03 19.30 14.99
N TYR A 131 2.07 18.49 15.18
CA TYR A 131 3.19 18.45 14.21
C TYR A 131 2.77 17.89 12.85
N ILE A 132 1.89 16.90 12.81
CA ILE A 132 1.34 16.35 11.55
C ILE A 132 0.52 17.42 10.82
N GLU A 133 -0.29 18.21 11.53
CA GLU A 133 -1.07 19.30 10.95
C GLU A 133 -0.17 20.36 10.32
N LEU A 134 0.89 20.78 11.02
CA LEU A 134 1.88 21.73 10.51
C LEU A 134 2.64 21.17 9.29
N GLU A 135 3.02 19.89 9.33
CA GLU A 135 3.67 19.22 8.21
C GLU A 135 2.73 19.14 6.99
N SER A 136 1.47 18.77 7.21
CA SER A 136 0.44 18.70 6.17
C SER A 136 0.18 20.07 5.56
N GLU A 137 0.12 21.11 6.39
CA GLU A 137 -0.06 22.49 5.91
C GLU A 137 1.11 22.93 5.01
N LYS A 138 2.34 22.55 5.36
CA LYS A 138 3.55 22.89 4.62
C LYS A 138 3.68 22.11 3.31
N HIS A 139 3.44 20.79 3.33
CA HIS A 139 3.78 19.90 2.22
C HIS A 139 2.58 19.51 1.35
N LYS A 140 1.35 19.66 1.85
CA LYS A 140 0.09 19.36 1.14
C LYS A 140 0.03 17.95 0.55
N ASP A 141 0.67 16.98 1.20
CA ASP A 141 0.82 15.60 0.72
C ASP A 141 0.42 14.54 1.77
N ILE A 142 -0.23 14.95 2.86
CA ILE A 142 -0.68 14.05 3.94
C ILE A 142 -2.19 13.88 3.89
N ILE A 143 -2.65 12.62 3.89
CA ILE A 143 -4.05 12.30 4.15
C ILE A 143 -4.16 11.56 5.47
N GLN A 144 -5.17 11.90 6.25
CA GLN A 144 -5.35 11.35 7.59
C GLN A 144 -6.80 10.94 7.82
N GLY A 145 -7.00 9.69 8.21
CA GLY A 145 -8.31 9.17 8.61
C GLY A 145 -8.49 9.14 10.13
N SER A 146 -9.73 9.18 10.61
CA SER A 146 -10.07 9.19 12.04
C SER A 146 -9.94 7.82 12.75
N PHE A 147 -9.24 6.85 12.16
CA PHE A 147 -8.95 5.56 12.80
C PHE A 147 -7.61 5.65 13.53
N ILE A 148 -7.47 4.95 14.67
CA ILE A 148 -6.20 4.91 15.42
C ILE A 148 -5.12 4.26 14.56
N ASP A 149 -4.00 4.96 14.37
CA ASP A 149 -2.87 4.43 13.63
C ASP A 149 -2.15 3.34 14.43
N SER A 150 -2.39 2.09 14.05
CA SER A 150 -1.79 0.93 14.67
C SER A 150 -1.66 -0.21 13.68
N TYR A 151 -0.77 -1.16 13.98
CA TYR A 151 -0.56 -2.33 13.13
C TYR A 151 -1.85 -3.16 12.91
N ARG A 152 -2.73 -3.23 13.93
CA ARG A 152 -4.03 -3.92 13.84
C ARG A 152 -4.98 -3.22 12.87
N ASN A 153 -4.87 -1.90 12.74
CA ASN A 153 -5.76 -1.06 11.94
C ASN A 153 -5.22 -0.76 10.54
N LEU A 154 -4.18 -1.46 10.08
CA LEU A 154 -3.65 -1.29 8.72
C LEU A 154 -4.72 -1.55 7.64
N THR A 155 -5.68 -2.44 7.90
CA THR A 155 -6.80 -2.65 6.98
C THR A 155 -7.67 -1.40 6.85
N TYR A 156 -7.95 -0.68 7.95
CA TYR A 156 -8.66 0.60 7.87
C TYR A 156 -7.85 1.65 7.12
N LYS A 157 -6.53 1.69 7.33
CA LYS A 157 -5.64 2.58 6.58
C LYS A 157 -5.69 2.30 5.07
N LEU A 158 -5.68 1.02 4.67
CA LEU A 158 -5.81 0.61 3.28
C LEU A 158 -7.16 1.01 2.69
N VAL A 159 -8.25 0.63 3.35
CA VAL A 159 -9.61 0.95 2.88
C VAL A 159 -9.75 2.46 2.73
N PHE A 160 -9.38 3.23 3.76
CA PHE A 160 -9.35 4.70 3.69
C PHE A 160 -8.55 5.22 2.49
N SER A 161 -7.36 4.66 2.23
CA SER A 161 -6.53 5.03 1.08
C SER A 161 -7.29 4.84 -0.23
N LEU A 162 -7.86 3.64 -0.44
CA LEU A 162 -8.57 3.31 -1.67
C LEU A 162 -9.81 4.20 -1.87
N PHE A 163 -10.55 4.47 -0.80
CA PHE A 163 -11.66 5.43 -0.84
C PHE A 163 -11.17 6.83 -1.21
N TRP A 164 -10.07 7.32 -0.63
CA TRP A 164 -9.52 8.64 -0.96
C TRP A 164 -9.09 8.71 -2.43
N VAL A 165 -8.35 7.72 -2.92
CA VAL A 165 -7.93 7.63 -4.33
C VAL A 165 -9.15 7.66 -5.26
N ASN A 166 -10.18 6.88 -4.94
CA ASN A 166 -11.40 6.83 -5.75
C ASN A 166 -12.16 8.16 -5.83
N ASN A 167 -12.09 8.99 -4.79
CA ASN A 167 -12.85 10.26 -4.74
C ASN A 167 -12.02 11.47 -5.20
N PHE A 168 -10.72 11.49 -4.93
CA PHE A 168 -9.88 12.68 -5.12
C PHE A 168 -8.76 12.50 -6.13
N CYS A 169 -8.47 11.27 -6.56
CA CYS A 169 -7.41 10.98 -7.53
C CYS A 169 -7.85 9.92 -8.56
N SER A 170 -9.12 9.97 -8.97
CA SER A 170 -9.75 8.99 -9.86
C SER A 170 -9.27 9.05 -11.31
N ASN A 171 -8.47 10.07 -11.64
CA ASN A 171 -7.78 10.32 -12.90
C ASN A 171 -6.41 9.64 -12.98
N ALA A 172 -5.91 9.03 -11.90
CA ALA A 172 -4.67 8.29 -11.94
C ALA A 172 -4.77 7.10 -12.90
N THR A 173 -3.74 6.85 -13.73
CA THR A 173 -3.68 5.64 -14.57
C THR A 173 -3.32 4.42 -13.73
N PHE A 174 -2.22 4.55 -12.97
CA PHE A 174 -1.74 3.53 -12.04
C PHE A 174 -1.70 4.06 -10.61
N VAL A 175 -1.87 3.16 -9.66
CA VAL A 175 -1.85 3.44 -8.24
C VAL A 175 -0.95 2.43 -7.55
N ILE A 176 -0.02 2.90 -6.73
CA ILE A 176 0.85 2.04 -5.92
C ILE A 176 0.55 2.26 -4.46
N LYS A 177 0.31 1.15 -3.77
CA LYS A 177 0.38 1.06 -2.32
C LYS A 177 1.79 0.66 -1.94
N MET A 178 2.40 1.34 -0.96
CA MET A 178 3.61 0.82 -0.33
C MET A 178 3.71 1.19 1.16
N ASP A 179 4.51 0.41 1.89
CA ASP A 179 4.87 0.70 3.29
C ASP A 179 6.09 1.63 3.38
N GLU A 180 6.30 2.20 4.56
CA GLU A 180 7.37 3.15 4.89
C GLU A 180 8.80 2.61 4.76
N ASP A 181 8.97 1.28 4.67
CA ASP A 181 10.26 0.59 4.54
C ASP A 181 10.57 0.13 3.11
N ILE A 182 9.79 0.59 2.11
CA ILE A 182 9.97 0.24 0.71
C ILE A 182 10.65 1.37 -0.06
N ILE A 183 11.63 0.99 -0.88
CA ILE A 183 12.33 1.88 -1.81
C ILE A 183 11.99 1.48 -3.24
N ILE A 184 11.66 2.47 -4.07
CA ILE A 184 11.32 2.26 -5.48
C ILE A 184 12.37 2.88 -6.41
N ASN A 185 12.68 2.17 -7.50
CA ASN A 185 13.40 2.74 -8.64
C ASN A 185 12.40 3.35 -9.61
N VAL A 186 12.15 4.66 -9.48
CA VAL A 186 11.11 5.37 -10.25
C VAL A 186 11.35 5.28 -11.77
N PRO A 187 12.56 5.49 -12.32
CA PRO A 187 12.79 5.33 -13.75
C PRO A 187 12.46 3.93 -14.29
N LEU A 188 12.88 2.88 -13.58
CA LEU A 188 12.59 1.51 -13.98
C LEU A 188 11.08 1.22 -13.92
N LEU A 189 10.42 1.68 -12.87
CA LEU A 189 8.98 1.52 -12.67
C LEU A 189 8.16 2.24 -13.75
N VAL A 190 8.51 3.49 -14.07
CA VAL A 190 7.85 4.26 -15.12
C VAL A 190 8.05 3.58 -16.48
N SER A 191 9.25 3.11 -16.79
CA SER A 191 9.52 2.34 -18.02
C SER A 191 8.66 1.06 -18.09
N TYR A 192 8.57 0.32 -16.99
CA TYR A 192 7.74 -0.88 -16.89
C TYR A 192 6.26 -0.60 -17.15
N LEU A 193 5.69 0.41 -16.47
CA LEU A 193 4.28 0.78 -16.62
C LEU A 193 3.99 1.38 -18.00
N SER A 194 4.93 2.14 -18.58
CA SER A 194 4.81 2.67 -19.94
C SER A 194 4.68 1.55 -20.97
N LYS A 195 5.48 0.48 -20.84
CA LYS A 195 5.38 -0.70 -21.73
C LYS A 195 4.00 -1.36 -21.66
N LYS A 196 3.33 -1.34 -20.51
CA LYS A 196 1.96 -1.86 -20.39
C LYS A 196 0.97 -1.01 -21.19
N ILE A 197 1.08 0.31 -21.11
CA ILE A 197 0.26 1.22 -21.94
C ILE A 197 0.48 0.93 -23.42
N HIS A 198 1.74 0.83 -23.88
CA HIS A 198 2.04 0.52 -25.28
C HIS A 198 1.44 -0.81 -25.75
N ASN A 199 1.28 -1.77 -24.84
CA ASN A 199 0.65 -3.07 -25.13
C ASN A 199 -0.88 -3.07 -24.90
N ASN A 200 -1.50 -1.90 -24.67
CA ASN A 200 -2.93 -1.75 -24.35
C ASN A 200 -3.37 -2.50 -23.09
N ILE A 201 -2.49 -2.64 -22.10
CA ILE A 201 -2.76 -3.28 -20.80
C ILE A 201 -2.83 -2.17 -19.74
N THR A 202 -4.01 -1.58 -19.57
CA THR A 202 -4.22 -0.46 -18.61
C THR A 202 -5.30 -0.72 -17.56
N SER A 203 -6.03 -1.83 -17.69
CA SER A 203 -7.10 -2.24 -16.77
C SER A 203 -6.85 -3.64 -16.21
N ASP A 204 -7.59 -4.00 -15.16
CA ASP A 204 -7.49 -5.32 -14.49
C ASP A 204 -6.09 -5.68 -13.99
N ILE A 205 -5.31 -4.66 -13.60
CA ILE A 205 -3.96 -4.84 -13.07
C ILE A 205 -4.04 -4.82 -11.55
N LEU A 206 -3.71 -5.96 -10.95
CA LEU A 206 -3.29 -6.10 -9.57
C LEU A 206 -1.99 -6.90 -9.57
N GLU A 207 -0.88 -6.25 -9.26
CA GLU A 207 0.45 -6.88 -9.23
C GLU A 207 1.07 -6.69 -7.86
N CYS A 208 1.49 -7.80 -7.26
CA CYS A 208 2.03 -7.84 -5.92
C CYS A 208 2.76 -9.16 -5.68
N HIS A 209 3.46 -9.27 -4.56
CA HIS A 209 3.92 -10.56 -4.10
C HIS A 209 2.74 -11.36 -3.51
N VAL A 210 2.24 -12.34 -4.27
CA VAL A 210 1.11 -13.17 -3.85
C VAL A 210 1.57 -14.22 -2.84
N ILE A 211 0.95 -14.22 -1.67
CA ILE A 211 1.11 -15.25 -0.65
C ILE A 211 0.02 -16.28 -0.85
N THR A 212 0.40 -17.55 -0.94
CA THR A 212 -0.52 -18.68 -1.04
C THR A 212 -0.31 -19.63 0.15
N GLN A 213 -1.37 -20.36 0.52
CA GLN A 213 -1.33 -21.41 1.55
C GLN A 213 -0.93 -20.95 2.96
N ASN A 214 -0.98 -19.66 3.25
CA ASN A 214 -0.70 -19.16 4.59
C ASN A 214 -1.80 -19.59 5.59
N LYS A 215 -1.40 -19.80 6.84
CA LYS A 215 -2.31 -20.19 7.93
C LYS A 215 -2.41 -19.07 8.96
N PRO A 216 -3.61 -18.84 9.51
CA PRO A 216 -3.78 -17.90 10.61
C PRO A 216 -2.93 -18.32 11.82
N GLN A 217 -2.17 -17.37 12.38
CA GLN A 217 -1.33 -17.66 13.55
C GLN A 217 -2.21 -17.72 14.80
N ARG A 218 -2.20 -18.86 15.49
CA ARG A 218 -3.11 -19.13 16.62
C ARG A 218 -2.45 -19.04 17.99
N ARG A 219 -1.15 -18.74 18.08
CA ARG A 219 -0.48 -18.59 19.39
C ARG A 219 -0.48 -17.12 19.77
N ARG A 220 -0.94 -16.80 20.98
CA ARG A 220 -1.12 -15.41 21.46
C ARG A 220 0.16 -14.56 21.41
N LYS A 221 1.34 -15.20 21.47
CA LYS A 221 2.65 -14.55 21.38
C LYS A 221 3.07 -14.17 19.95
N ASP A 222 2.41 -14.73 18.93
CA ASP A 222 2.75 -14.45 17.55
C ASP A 222 2.28 -13.02 17.20
N LYS A 223 3.13 -12.25 16.53
CA LYS A 223 2.82 -10.87 16.09
C LYS A 223 1.49 -10.76 15.35
N TRP A 224 1.16 -11.80 14.58
CA TRP A 224 -0.03 -11.90 13.74
C TRP A 224 -1.11 -12.81 14.34
N PHE A 225 -1.15 -12.95 15.67
CA PHE A 225 -2.16 -13.75 16.36
C PHE A 225 -3.58 -13.32 15.96
N ILE A 226 -4.41 -14.30 15.59
CA ILE A 226 -5.81 -14.10 15.23
C ILE A 226 -6.68 -15.19 15.84
N THR A 227 -7.78 -14.77 16.47
CA THR A 227 -8.71 -15.69 17.15
C THR A 227 -9.58 -16.45 16.14
N LEU A 228 -10.19 -17.56 16.58
CA LEU A 228 -11.17 -18.28 15.75
C LEU A 228 -12.44 -17.47 15.52
N GLU A 229 -12.75 -16.53 16.43
CA GLU A 229 -13.87 -15.59 16.28
C GLU A 229 -13.58 -14.56 15.18
N GLU A 230 -12.34 -14.02 15.13
CA GLU A 230 -11.92 -13.08 14.08
C GLU A 230 -11.81 -13.77 12.71
N TYR A 231 -11.38 -15.03 12.67
CA TYR A 231 -11.27 -15.79 11.44
C TYR A 231 -11.42 -17.30 11.73
N PRO A 232 -12.56 -17.93 11.39
CA PRO A 232 -12.83 -19.32 11.77
C PRO A 232 -12.10 -20.35 10.89
N PHE A 233 -11.64 -19.94 9.71
CA PHE A 233 -11.05 -20.87 8.74
C PHE A 233 -9.60 -21.24 9.09
N SER A 234 -9.16 -22.40 8.62
CA SER A 234 -7.82 -22.95 8.91
C SER A 234 -6.72 -22.47 7.96
N LYS A 235 -7.10 -21.85 6.83
CA LYS A 235 -6.20 -21.31 5.82
C LYS A 235 -6.75 -19.99 5.30
N PHE A 236 -5.84 -19.07 5.02
CA PHE A 236 -6.15 -17.85 4.29
C PHE A 236 -6.33 -18.15 2.79
N LEU A 237 -7.17 -17.35 2.12
CA LEU A 237 -7.17 -17.30 0.66
C LEU A 237 -5.82 -16.78 0.14
N PRO A 238 -5.52 -16.92 -1.16
CA PRO A 238 -4.43 -16.17 -1.78
C PRO A 238 -4.63 -14.66 -1.59
N TYR A 239 -3.58 -13.94 -1.20
CA TYR A 239 -3.64 -12.49 -0.99
C TYR A 239 -2.31 -11.81 -1.34
N CYS A 240 -2.35 -10.49 -1.56
CA CYS A 240 -1.14 -9.70 -1.75
C CYS A 240 -0.42 -9.44 -0.42
N ALA A 241 0.86 -9.76 -0.35
CA ALA A 241 1.70 -9.37 0.77
C ALA A 241 1.59 -7.86 1.04
N GLY A 242 1.55 -7.49 2.32
CA GLY A 242 1.17 -6.13 2.71
C GLY A 242 2.12 -5.03 2.25
N HIS A 243 3.40 -5.32 2.01
CA HIS A 243 4.42 -4.28 1.81
C HIS A 243 4.22 -3.42 0.55
N SER A 244 3.74 -3.98 -0.56
CA SER A 244 3.49 -3.19 -1.78
C SER A 244 2.55 -3.88 -2.77
N SER A 245 1.77 -3.08 -3.50
CA SER A 245 0.98 -3.52 -4.65
C SER A 245 0.85 -2.41 -5.70
N ILE A 246 0.76 -2.82 -6.96
CA ILE A 246 0.45 -1.97 -8.12
C ILE A 246 -0.96 -2.29 -8.56
N MET A 247 -1.77 -1.27 -8.77
CA MET A 247 -3.16 -1.37 -9.19
C MET A 247 -3.41 -0.45 -10.39
N SER A 248 -4.27 -0.89 -11.32
CA SER A 248 -4.96 0.04 -12.21
C SER A 248 -6.15 0.69 -11.49
N ILE A 249 -6.58 1.86 -11.96
CA ILE A 249 -7.63 2.63 -11.27
C ILE A 249 -9.00 1.93 -11.25
N ASP A 250 -9.29 1.07 -12.23
CA ASP A 250 -10.49 0.24 -12.23
C ASP A 250 -10.47 -0.83 -11.13
N ILE A 251 -9.31 -1.40 -10.81
CA ILE A 251 -9.16 -2.31 -9.66
C ILE A 251 -9.40 -1.56 -8.34
N VAL A 252 -8.91 -0.33 -8.21
CA VAL A 252 -9.21 0.52 -7.03
C VAL A 252 -10.73 0.71 -6.89
N ARG A 253 -11.43 1.04 -7.98
CA ARG A 253 -12.89 1.20 -8.00
C ARG A 253 -13.63 -0.09 -7.62
N LYS A 254 -13.21 -1.23 -8.16
CA LYS A 254 -13.77 -2.55 -7.82
C LYS A 254 -13.59 -2.87 -6.33
N ASN A 255 -12.40 -2.65 -5.79
CA ASN A 255 -12.13 -2.83 -4.36
C ASN A 255 -13.00 -1.93 -3.49
N VAL A 256 -13.13 -0.64 -3.82
CA VAL A 256 -14.02 0.28 -3.08
C VAL A 256 -15.47 -0.20 -3.11
N SER A 257 -15.97 -0.66 -4.26
CA SER A 257 -17.33 -1.22 -4.36
C SER A 257 -17.50 -2.48 -3.50
N CYS A 258 -16.51 -3.37 -3.48
CA CYS A 258 -16.51 -4.56 -2.63
C CYS A 258 -16.54 -4.19 -1.14
N TYR A 259 -15.65 -3.28 -0.70
CA TYR A 259 -15.62 -2.88 0.71
C TYR A 259 -16.88 -2.16 1.19
N LYS A 260 -17.64 -1.50 0.30
CA LYS A 260 -18.96 -0.94 0.66
C LYS A 260 -20.01 -2.01 0.98
N GLN A 261 -19.83 -3.23 0.46
CA GLN A 261 -20.80 -4.32 0.53
C GLN A 261 -20.38 -5.44 1.49
N SER A 262 -19.12 -5.43 1.94
CA SER A 262 -18.52 -6.52 2.70
C SER A 262 -18.07 -6.07 4.10
N SER A 263 -18.11 -7.00 5.05
CA SER A 263 -17.44 -6.83 6.34
C SER A 263 -15.92 -6.89 6.15
N ILE A 264 -15.21 -5.88 6.65
CA ILE A 264 -13.74 -5.81 6.55
C ILE A 264 -13.11 -6.80 7.52
N PHE A 265 -12.41 -7.81 7.01
CA PHE A 265 -11.66 -8.76 7.84
C PHE A 265 -10.29 -8.20 8.24
N MET A 266 -10.02 -8.22 9.54
CA MET A 266 -8.76 -7.71 10.10
C MET A 266 -7.67 -8.80 10.03
N VAL A 267 -6.83 -8.76 8.99
CA VAL A 267 -5.57 -9.51 8.98
C VAL A 267 -4.43 -8.60 8.50
N GLY A 268 -3.77 -7.95 9.46
CA GLY A 268 -2.39 -7.44 9.35
C GLY A 268 -1.91 -6.92 7.99
N GLY A 269 -2.63 -5.98 7.37
CA GLY A 269 -2.20 -5.32 6.13
C GLY A 269 -2.28 -6.18 4.86
N CYS A 270 -2.94 -7.34 4.91
CA CYS A 270 -3.21 -8.14 3.72
C CYS A 270 -4.38 -7.52 2.94
N LEU A 271 -4.17 -7.26 1.65
CA LEU A 271 -5.24 -6.90 0.70
C LEU A 271 -6.10 -8.15 0.46
N TRP A 272 -7.34 -8.10 0.92
CA TRP A 272 -8.42 -9.06 0.68
C TRP A 272 -9.44 -8.48 -0.29
#